data_AF-A0A7W9L7A7-F1
#
_entry.id   AF-A0A7W9L7A7-F1
#
_cell.length_a   1.000
_cell.length_b   1.000
_cell.length_c   1.000
_cell.angle_alpha   90.00
_cell.angle_beta   90.00
_cell.angle_gamma   90.00
#
_symmetry.space_group_name_H-M   'P 1'
#
loop_
_entity.id
_entity.type
_entity.pdbx_description
1 polymer ?
#
loop_
_entity_poly.entity_id
_entity_poly.type
_entity_poly.pdbx_seq_one_letter_code
_entity_poly.pdbx_strand_id
1 'polypeptide(L)'
;MWKLDHVVSASVVDVEERRLAEVLANAGYDVGKLTLNGLAQQVLAERAKAVVMAIGIEPSNWPHYPLGNGGVEVRFQFSREEDQVNAKLALA
;
A
#
# COMPACT_ATOMS: atom_id res chain seq x y z
N MET A 1 -3.70 -10.50 -19.37
CA MET A 1 -3.07 -9.76 -18.25
C MET A 1 -3.90 -10.02 -17.02
N TRP A 2 -3.32 -10.68 -16.01
CA TRP A 2 -4.00 -11.11 -14.80
C TRP A 2 -3.91 -10.00 -13.74
N LYS A 3 -4.97 -9.81 -12.96
CA LYS A 3 -5.07 -8.68 -12.02
C LYS A 3 -5.37 -9.16 -10.61
N LEU A 4 -4.81 -8.47 -9.61
CA LEU A 4 -5.11 -8.68 -8.21
C LEU A 4 -5.31 -7.33 -7.54
N ASP A 5 -6.49 -7.11 -6.99
CA ASP A 5 -6.78 -5.93 -6.16
C ASP A 5 -6.59 -6.32 -4.69
N HIS A 6 -5.72 -5.59 -4.00
CA HIS A 6 -5.43 -5.74 -2.58
C HIS A 6 -5.92 -4.50 -1.83
N VAL A 7 -6.90 -4.69 -0.95
CA VAL A 7 -7.51 -3.60 -0.20
C VAL A 7 -6.90 -3.51 1.19
N VAL A 8 -6.38 -2.33 1.51
CA VAL A 8 -5.94 -1.98 2.86
C VAL A 8 -7.03 -1.14 3.52
N SER A 9 -7.53 -1.59 4.66
CA SER A 9 -8.61 -0.91 5.37
C SER A 9 -8.17 0.42 5.95
N ALA A 10 -9.13 1.34 6.13
CA ALA A 10 -8.90 2.63 6.77
C ALA A 10 -8.22 2.50 8.14
N SER A 11 -8.60 1.49 8.94
CA SER A 11 -7.97 1.25 10.25
C SER A 11 -6.46 0.97 10.18
N VAL A 12 -5.99 0.32 9.11
CA VAL A 12 -4.54 0.08 8.91
C VAL A 12 -3.87 1.36 8.42
N VAL A 13 -4.54 2.12 7.56
CA VAL A 13 -4.07 3.44 7.11
C VAL A 13 -3.94 4.40 8.30
N ASP A 14 -4.92 4.48 9.18
CA ASP A 14 -4.91 5.34 10.38
C ASP A 14 -3.75 5.02 11.32
N VAL A 15 -3.44 3.73 11.50
CA VAL A 15 -2.29 3.29 12.31
C VAL A 15 -0.98 3.77 11.69
N GLU A 16 -0.82 3.64 10.37
CA GLU A 16 0.38 4.12 9.69
C GLU A 16 0.45 5.65 9.65
N GLU A 17 -0.68 6.34 9.47
CA GLU A 17 -0.79 7.79 9.53
C GLU A 17 -0.33 8.32 10.89
N ARG A 18 -0.76 7.68 11.99
CA ARG A 18 -0.31 8.03 13.34
C ARG A 18 1.19 7.79 13.52
N ARG A 19 1.72 6.67 13.01
CA ARG A 19 3.17 6.39 13.07
C ARG A 19 3.97 7.45 12.30
N LEU A 20 3.51 7.84 11.12
CA LEU A 20 4.13 8.92 10.34
C LEU A 20 4.08 10.25 11.09
N ALA A 21 2.95 10.59 11.71
CA ALA A 21 2.83 11.78 12.55
C ALA A 21 3.87 11.80 13.67
N GLU A 22 4.02 10.69 14.40
CA GLU A 22 4.98 10.56 15.49
C GLU A 22 6.43 10.72 15.01
N VAL A 23 6.81 10.05 13.91
CA VAL A 23 8.15 10.13 13.32
C VAL A 23 8.46 11.56 12.84
N LEU A 24 7.53 12.20 12.15
CA LEU A 24 7.72 13.54 11.59
C LEU A 24 7.75 14.61 12.68
N ALA A 25 6.89 14.50 13.70
CA ALA A 25 6.95 15.38 14.87
C ALA A 25 8.30 15.28 15.58
N ASN A 26 8.81 14.05 15.78
CA ASN A 26 10.13 13.83 16.39
C ASN A 26 11.28 14.41 15.56
N ALA A 27 11.13 14.47 14.24
CA ALA A 27 12.07 15.12 13.34
C ALA A 27 11.90 16.66 13.26
N GLY A 28 10.97 17.25 14.03
CA GLY A 28 10.75 18.69 14.11
C GLY A 28 9.81 19.27 13.05
N TYR A 29 9.09 18.43 12.30
CA TYR A 29 8.11 18.90 11.33
C TYR A 29 6.80 19.33 12.01
N ASP A 30 6.16 20.37 11.46
CA ASP A 30 4.81 20.80 11.86
C ASP A 30 3.76 19.90 11.20
N VAL A 31 3.40 18.83 11.90
CA VAL A 31 2.49 17.79 11.40
C VAL A 31 1.09 18.33 11.08
N GLY A 32 0.62 19.38 11.76
CA GLY A 32 -0.71 19.96 11.53
C GLY A 32 -0.89 20.58 10.14
N LYS A 33 0.20 20.78 9.39
CA LYS A 33 0.20 21.29 8.01
C LYS A 33 0.39 20.21 6.95
N LEU A 34 0.54 18.94 7.34
CA LEU A 34 0.83 17.84 6.42
C LEU A 34 -0.42 17.03 6.09
N THR A 35 -0.56 16.64 4.83
CA THR A 35 -1.57 15.69 4.38
C THR A 35 -1.05 14.26 4.58
N LEU A 36 -1.12 13.75 5.81
CA LEU A 36 -0.51 12.47 6.16
C LEU A 36 -1.25 11.25 5.64
N ASN A 37 -2.58 11.30 5.55
CA ASN A 37 -3.38 10.17 5.07
C ASN A 37 -2.91 9.65 3.69
N GLY A 38 -2.73 10.54 2.71
CA GLY A 38 -2.24 10.15 1.38
C GLY A 38 -0.81 9.57 1.41
N LEU A 39 0.04 10.08 2.30
CA LEU A 39 1.39 9.53 2.50
C LEU A 39 1.32 8.12 3.14
N ALA A 40 0.44 7.92 4.12
CA ALA A 40 0.22 6.62 4.75
C ALA A 40 -0.28 5.59 3.73
N GLN A 41 -1.23 5.97 2.87
CA GLN A 41 -1.72 5.14 1.77
C GLN A 41 -0.59 4.74 0.79
N GLN A 42 0.26 5.70 0.39
CA GLN A 42 1.43 5.43 -0.45
C GLN A 42 2.42 4.46 0.21
N VAL A 43 2.72 4.66 1.50
CA VAL A 43 3.63 3.79 2.26
C VAL A 43 3.09 2.36 2.29
N LEU A 44 1.79 2.19 2.55
CA LEU A 44 1.14 0.88 2.58
C LEU A 44 1.10 0.23 1.19
N ALA A 45 0.88 1.02 0.13
CA ALA A 45 0.93 0.52 -1.24
C ALA A 45 2.33 0.00 -1.63
N GLU A 46 3.39 0.75 -1.30
CA GLU A 46 4.76 0.31 -1.55
C GLU A 46 5.15 -0.91 -0.69
N ARG A 47 4.65 -1.03 0.54
CA ARG A 47 4.84 -2.25 1.36
C ARG A 47 4.17 -3.46 0.72
N ALA A 48 2.93 -3.33 0.25
CA ALA A 48 2.25 -4.43 -0.45
C ALA A 48 3.04 -4.87 -1.69
N LYS A 49 3.55 -3.92 -2.47
CA LYS A 49 4.42 -4.22 -3.61
C LYS A 49 5.72 -4.93 -3.18
N ALA A 50 6.37 -4.47 -2.11
CA ALA A 50 7.58 -5.09 -1.60
C ALA A 50 7.36 -6.55 -1.17
N VAL A 51 6.20 -6.88 -0.59
CA VAL A 51 5.82 -8.27 -0.26
C VAL A 51 5.77 -9.15 -1.51
N VAL A 52 5.16 -8.67 -2.59
CA VAL A 52 5.09 -9.40 -3.88
C VAL A 52 6.48 -9.58 -4.49
N MET A 53 7.30 -8.53 -4.47
CA MET A 53 8.67 -8.60 -5.01
C MET A 53 9.58 -9.52 -4.19
N ALA A 54 9.38 -9.61 -2.87
CA ALA A 54 10.17 -10.46 -1.99
C ALA A 54 10.03 -11.95 -2.31
N ILE A 55 8.94 -12.37 -2.94
CA ILE A 55 8.74 -13.75 -3.42
C ILE A 55 9.18 -13.95 -4.87
N GLY A 56 9.94 -13.00 -5.44
CA GLY A 56 10.50 -13.09 -6.79
C GLY A 56 9.52 -12.77 -7.91
N ILE A 57 8.40 -12.10 -7.60
CA ILE A 57 7.38 -11.74 -8.59
C ILE A 57 7.46 -10.24 -8.89
N GLU A 58 7.68 -9.89 -10.15
CA GLU A 58 7.65 -8.50 -10.61
C GLU A 58 6.33 -8.19 -11.32
N PRO A 59 5.42 -7.41 -10.70
CA PRO A 59 4.21 -6.96 -11.38
C PRO A 59 4.56 -5.99 -12.53
N SER A 60 3.87 -6.13 -13.66
CA SER A 60 4.06 -5.24 -14.81
C SER A 60 3.54 -3.83 -14.58
N ASN A 61 2.62 -3.67 -13.63
CA ASN A 61 2.09 -2.40 -13.18
C ASN A 61 1.44 -2.55 -11.78
N TRP A 62 1.45 -1.49 -10.96
CA TRP A 62 0.88 -1.51 -9.60
C TRP A 62 0.28 -0.17 -9.14
N PRO A 63 -0.70 0.44 -9.83
CA PRO A 63 -1.31 1.67 -9.32
C PRO A 63 -2.01 1.42 -7.97
N HIS A 64 -2.09 2.47 -7.14
CA HIS A 64 -2.95 2.49 -5.96
C HIS A 64 -3.96 3.63 -6.04
N TYR A 65 -5.10 3.45 -5.38
CA TYR A 65 -6.23 4.35 -5.43
C TYR A 65 -6.77 4.60 -4.02
N PRO A 66 -6.92 5.87 -3.60
CA PRO A 66 -7.57 6.18 -2.33
C PRO A 66 -9.03 5.71 -2.38
N LEU A 67 -9.48 5.09 -1.29
CA LEU A 67 -10.88 4.72 -1.11
C LEU A 67 -11.59 5.86 -0.38
N GLY A 68 -12.85 6.13 -0.73
CA GLY A 68 -13.67 7.17 -0.08
C GLY A 68 -13.94 6.95 1.41
N ASN A 69 -13.50 5.82 1.97
CA ASN A 69 -13.59 5.47 3.38
C ASN A 69 -12.26 5.68 4.14
N GLY A 70 -11.22 6.23 3.50
CA GLY A 70 -9.88 6.42 4.08
C GLY A 70 -8.91 5.26 3.85
N GLY A 71 -9.36 4.12 3.33
CA GLY A 71 -8.51 3.01 2.91
C GLY A 71 -7.79 3.25 1.58
N VAL A 72 -7.05 2.24 1.10
CA VAL A 72 -6.39 2.27 -0.21
C VAL A 72 -6.53 0.92 -0.92
N GLU A 73 -6.84 0.94 -2.21
CA GLU A 73 -6.78 -0.23 -3.10
C GLU A 73 -5.46 -0.20 -3.86
N VAL A 74 -4.73 -1.32 -3.86
CA VAL A 74 -3.51 -1.51 -4.65
C VAL A 74 -3.81 -2.57 -5.71
N ARG A 75 -3.69 -2.22 -6.99
CA ARG A 75 -3.96 -3.13 -8.10
C ARG A 75 -2.68 -3.62 -8.73
N PHE A 76 -2.39 -4.92 -8.64
CA PHE A 76 -1.28 -5.54 -9.34
C PHE A 76 -1.69 -6.08 -10.71
N GLN A 77 -0.80 -5.98 -11.69
CA GLN A 77 -0.95 -6.58 -13.01
C GLN A 77 0.19 -7.56 -13.28
N PHE A 78 -0.14 -8.74 -13.79
CA PHE A 78 0.81 -9.83 -14.03
C PHE A 78 0.70 -10.38 -15.45
N SER A 79 1.83 -10.89 -15.94
CA SER A 79 1.91 -11.56 -17.24
C SER A 79 1.37 -13.00 -17.19
N ARG A 80 1.45 -13.66 -16.03
CA ARG A 80 1.04 -15.05 -15.80
C ARG A 80 0.01 -15.15 -14.67
N GLU A 81 -0.84 -16.17 -14.75
CA GLU A 81 -1.88 -16.43 -13.74
C GLU A 81 -1.27 -16.94 -12.44
N GLU A 82 -0.27 -17.82 -12.55
CA GLU A 82 0.46 -18.36 -11.40
C GLU A 82 1.06 -17.27 -10.51
N ASP A 83 1.65 -16.23 -11.13
CA ASP A 83 2.19 -15.08 -10.41
C ASP A 83 1.10 -14.33 -9.61
N GLN A 84 -0.10 -14.19 -10.20
CA GLN A 84 -1.24 -13.56 -9.53
C GLN A 84 -1.74 -14.39 -8.35
N VAL A 85 -1.79 -15.72 -8.49
CA VAL A 85 -2.19 -16.63 -7.41
C VAL A 85 -1.18 -16.60 -6.27
N ASN A 86 0.12 -16.65 -6.57
CA ASN A 86 1.18 -16.60 -5.57
C ASN A 86 1.24 -15.24 -4.85
N ALA A 87 1.06 -14.13 -5.59
CA ALA A 87 0.96 -12.81 -5.00
C ALA A 87 -0.24 -12.68 -4.06
N LYS A 88 -1.39 -13.28 -4.41
CA LYS A 88 -2.56 -13.31 -3.53
C LYS A 88 -2.28 -14.04 -2.22
N LEU A 89 -1.53 -15.15 -2.27
CA LEU A 89 -1.14 -15.89 -1.07
C LEU A 89 -0.17 -15.11 -0.19
N ALA A 90 0.77 -14.37 -0.78
CA ALA A 90 1.72 -13.56 -0.02
C ALA A 90 1.10 -12.34 0.66
N LEU A 91 0.00 -11.82 0.11
CA LEU A 91 -0.72 -10.65 0.60
C LEU A 91 -1.88 -10.97 1.57
N ALA A 92 -2.15 -12.26 1.81
CA ALA A 92 -3.21 -12.73 2.71
C ALA A 92 -2.80 -12.66 4.19
#